data_AF-A0A1L0BIC1-F1
#
_entry.id   AF-A0A1L0BIC1-F1
#
_cell.length_a   1.000
_cell.length_b   1.000
_cell.length_c   1.000
_cell.angle_alpha   90.00
_cell.angle_beta   90.00
_cell.angle_gamma   90.00
#
_symmetry.space_group_name_H-M   'P 1'
#
loop_
_entity.id
_entity.type
_entity.pdbx_description
1 polymer ?
#
loop_
_entity_poly.entity_id
_entity_poly.type
_entity_poly.pdbx_seq_one_letter_code
_entity_poly.pdbx_strand_id
1 'polypeptide(L)' 'MSFAGKQIVGLVTGLAVPPIITKFILHPVLVESKYNEVDSLKHDLDYLGWNVRLREQEHGVASEALYVPTSYFQGRY' A
#
# COMPACT_ATOMS: atom_id res chain seq x y z
N MET A 1 -48.21 9.11 -14.96
CA MET A 1 -46.76 9.21 -14.66
C MET A 1 -46.00 9.28 -15.97
N SER A 2 -45.37 10.42 -16.27
CA SER A 2 -44.80 10.73 -17.60
C SER A 2 -43.52 9.92 -17.88
N PHE A 3 -43.45 9.34 -19.08
CA PHE A 3 -42.33 8.53 -19.59
C PHE A 3 -41.00 9.31 -19.64
N ALA A 4 -41.08 10.63 -19.85
CA ALA A 4 -39.92 11.53 -19.89
C ALA A 4 -39.21 11.63 -18.52
N GLY A 5 -39.96 11.57 -17.41
CA GLY A 5 -39.38 11.62 -16.07
C GLY A 5 -38.48 10.43 -15.75
N LYS A 6 -38.83 9.24 -16.28
CA LYS A 6 -38.01 8.02 -16.11
C LYS A 6 -36.69 8.08 -16.87
N GLN A 7 -36.68 8.70 -18.05
CA GLN A 7 -35.46 8.86 -18.85
C GLN A 7 -34.49 9.86 -18.22
N ILE A 8 -35.01 10.99 -17.70
CA ILE A 8 -34.18 12.00 -17.01
C ILE A 8 -33.54 11.40 -15.74
N VAL A 9 -34.31 10.65 -14.95
CA VAL A 9 -33.77 9.96 -13.76
C VAL A 9 -32.68 8.97 -14.17
N GLY A 10 -32.88 8.18 -15.22
CA GLY A 10 -31.88 7.25 -15.74
C GLY A 10 -30.59 7.93 -16.21
N LEU A 11 -30.70 9.12 -16.81
CA LEU A 11 -29.55 9.88 -17.28
C LEU A 11 -28.77 10.51 -16.12
N VAL A 12 -29.48 11.05 -15.12
CA VAL A 12 -28.87 11.62 -13.91
C VAL A 12 -28.20 10.53 -13.07
N THR A 13 -28.84 9.37 -12.88
CA THR A 13 -28.20 8.26 -12.18
C THR A 13 -27.02 7.70 -12.98
N GLY A 14 -27.15 7.56 -14.31
CA GLY A 14 -26.04 7.14 -15.18
C GLY A 14 -24.83 8.09 -15.14
N LEU A 15 -25.02 9.37 -14.83
CA LEU A 15 -23.95 10.36 -14.75
C LEU A 15 -23.37 10.51 -13.33
N ALA A 16 -24.21 10.33 -12.31
CA ALA A 16 -23.81 10.47 -10.90
C ALA A 16 -23.20 9.19 -10.31
N VAL A 17 -23.67 8.01 -10.71
CA VAL A 17 -23.22 6.73 -10.15
C VAL A 17 -21.76 6.40 -10.51
N PRO A 18 -21.30 6.55 -11.76
CA PRO A 18 -19.90 6.25 -12.11
C PRO A 18 -18.85 7.02 -11.30
N PRO A 19 -18.90 8.35 -11.12
CA PRO A 19 -17.88 9.06 -10.33
C PRO A 19 -17.92 8.67 -8.85
N ILE A 20 -19.09 8.32 -8.29
CA ILE A 20 -19.21 7.82 -6.92
C ILE A 20 -18.51 6.46 -6.78
N ILE A 21 -18.80 5.50 -7.68
CA ILE A 21 -18.16 4.18 -7.67
C ILE A 21 -16.64 4.32 -7.85
N THR A 22 -16.19 5.16 -8.77
CA THR A 22 -14.77 5.37 -9.02
C THR A 22 -14.05 5.91 -7.78
N LYS A 23 -14.63 6.89 -7.10
CA LYS A 23 -14.01 7.54 -5.95
C LYS A 23 -14.03 6.68 -4.69
N PHE A 24 -15.13 5.97 -4.42
CA PHE A 24 -15.34 5.29 -3.15
C PHE A 24 -15.10 3.78 -3.19
N ILE A 25 -15.02 3.17 -4.37
CA ILE A 25 -14.80 1.72 -4.51
C ILE A 25 -13.49 1.47 -5.26
N LEU A 26 -13.38 1.95 -6.50
CA LEU A 26 -12.21 1.62 -7.33
C LEU A 26 -10.91 2.24 -6.82
N HIS A 27 -10.94 3.52 -6.45
CA HIS A 27 -9.75 4.20 -5.94
C HIS A 27 -9.18 3.52 -4.69
N PRO A 28 -9.92 3.30 -3.58
CA PRO A 28 -9.35 2.66 -2.40
C PRO A 28 -8.88 1.23 -2.72
N VAL A 29 -9.68 0.43 -3.45
CA VAL A 29 -9.29 -0.95 -3.78
C VAL A 29 -7.99 -1.01 -4.59
N LEU A 30 -7.81 -0.16 -5.59
CA LEU A 30 -6.63 -0.21 -6.46
C LEU A 30 -5.41 0.49 -5.86
N VAL A 31 -5.62 1.51 -5.03
CA VAL A 31 -4.54 2.35 -4.49
C VAL A 31 -4.09 1.84 -3.12
N GLU A 32 -5.01 1.53 -2.20
CA GLU A 32 -4.64 0.97 -0.88
C GLU A 32 -4.04 -0.44 -1.02
N SER A 33 -4.53 -1.26 -1.95
CA SER A 33 -3.91 -2.58 -2.24
C SER A 33 -2.44 -2.44 -2.62
N LYS A 34 -2.09 -1.44 -3.44
CA LYS A 34 -0.68 -1.21 -3.83
C LYS A 34 0.18 -0.73 -2.66
N TYR A 35 -0.35 0.13 -1.80
CA TYR A 35 0.40 0.58 -0.62
C TYR A 35 0.62 -0.58 0.37
N ASN A 36 -0.37 -1.46 0.55
CA ASN A 36 -0.24 -2.65 1.38
C ASN A 36 0.83 -3.61 0.85
N GLU A 37 0.91 -3.83 -0.46
CA GLU A 37 1.95 -4.65 -1.07
C GLU A 37 3.35 -4.08 -0.84
N VAL A 38 3.52 -2.77 -1.02
CA VAL A 38 4.80 -2.08 -0.79
C VAL A 38 5.20 -2.15 0.68
N ASP A 39 4.26 -1.94 1.60
CA ASP A 39 4.54 -2.00 3.03
C ASP A 39 4.82 -3.43 3.51
N SER A 40 4.14 -4.43 2.94
CA SER A 40 4.48 -5.84 3.16
C SER A 40 5.90 -6.15 2.67
N LEU A 41 6.27 -5.68 1.48
CA LEU A 41 7.61 -5.91 0.94
C LEU A 41 8.71 -5.24 1.76
N LYS A 42 8.46 -4.01 2.27
CA LYS A 42 9.37 -3.35 3.21
C LYS A 42 9.55 -4.18 4.48
N HIS A 43 8.45 -4.68 5.04
CA HIS A 43 8.48 -5.52 6.23
C HIS A 43 9.31 -6.79 6.02
N ASP A 44 9.11 -7.48 4.89
CA ASP A 44 9.85 -8.69 4.54
C ASP A 44 11.35 -8.42 4.35
N LEU A 45 11.70 -7.32 3.67
CA LEU A 45 13.09 -6.89 3.49
C LEU A 45 13.77 -6.54 4.83
N ASP A 46 13.06 -5.85 5.72
CA ASP A 46 13.56 -5.54 7.06
C ASP A 46 13.77 -6.83 7.87
N TYR A 47 12.83 -7.76 7.83
CA TYR A 47 12.95 -9.05 8.50
C TYR A 47 14.18 -9.83 8.00
N LEU A 48 14.39 -9.91 6.69
CA LEU A 48 15.57 -10.55 6.10
C LEU A 48 16.85 -9.85 6.53
N GLY A 49 16.87 -8.51 6.53
CA GLY A 49 18.02 -7.72 6.96
C GLY A 49 18.40 -7.98 8.43
N TRP A 50 17.41 -8.08 9.32
CA TRP A 50 17.63 -8.44 10.71
C TRP A 50 18.19 -9.86 10.88
N ASN A 51 17.69 -10.82 10.08
CA ASN A 51 18.17 -12.20 10.12
C ASN A 51 19.62 -12.33 9.63
N VAL A 52 19.97 -11.64 8.54
CA VAL A 52 21.36 -11.57 8.05
C VAL A 52 22.28 -11.00 9.12
N ARG A 53 21.88 -9.89 9.75
CA ARG A 53 22.65 -9.28 10.85
C ARG A 53 22.88 -10.24 12.00
N LEU A 54 21.85 -10.98 12.43
CA LEU A 54 21.98 -11.96 13.51
C LEU A 54 23.01 -13.05 13.15
N ARG A 55 22.97 -13.56 11.93
CA ARG A 55 23.93 -14.56 11.45
C ARG A 55 25.36 -14.02 11.36
N GLU A 56 25.53 -12.79 10.91
CA GLU A 56 26.84 -12.12 10.88
C GLU A 56 27.40 -11.93 12.30
N GLN A 57 26.55 -11.59 13.26
CA GLN A 57 26.92 -11.53 14.68
C GLN A 57 27.36 -12.89 15.23
N GLU A 58 26.62 -13.96 14.91
CA GLU A 58 27.01 -15.33 15.28
C GLU A 58 28.34 -15.77 14.65
N HIS A 59 28.65 -15.27 13.45
CA HIS A 59 29.94 -15.52 12.77
C HIS A 59 31.08 -14.62 13.28
N GLY A 60 30.81 -13.72 14.23
CA GLY A 60 31.82 -12.85 14.83
C GLY A 60 32.22 -11.66 13.96
N VAL A 61 31.37 -11.24 13.02
CA VAL A 61 31.60 -10.02 12.23
C VAL A 61 31.61 -8.81 13.17
N ALA A 62 32.63 -7.96 13.02
CA ALA A 62 32.77 -6.75 13.82
C ALA A 62 31.53 -5.86 13.66
N SER A 63 31.06 -5.29 14.77
CA SER A 63 29.77 -4.56 14.82
C SER A 63 29.64 -3.40 13.83
N GLU A 64 30.78 -2.84 13.42
CA GLU A 64 30.94 -1.73 12.48
C GLU A 64 30.72 -2.14 11.01
N ALA A 65 30.92 -3.44 10.71
CA ALA A 65 30.77 -4.03 9.38
C ALA A 65 29.45 -4.81 9.22
N LEU A 66 28.62 -4.87 10.26
CA LEU A 66 27.33 -5.55 10.23
C LEU A 66 26.36 -4.87 9.27
N TYR A 67 25.62 -5.67 8.50
CA TYR A 67 24.51 -5.17 7.70
C TYR A 67 23.49 -4.41 8.58
N VAL A 68 22.99 -3.30 8.03
CA VAL A 68 22.01 -2.43 8.70
C VAL A 68 20.70 -2.48 7.93
N PRO A 69 19.62 -3.03 8.50
CA PRO A 69 18.31 -3.07 7.86
C PRO A 69 17.74 -1.66 7.67
N THR A 70 16.88 -1.50 6.67
CA THR A 70 16.31 -0.21 6.25
C THR A 70 15.52 0.51 7.35
N SER A 71 14.85 -0.24 8.23
CA SER A 71 14.19 0.25 9.44
C SER A 71 15.09 1.07 10.37
N TYR A 72 16.41 0.84 10.38
CA TYR A 72 17.34 1.61 11.22
C TYR A 72 17.46 3.08 10.80
N PHE A 73 17.10 3.40 9.56
CA PHE A 73 17.18 4.75 9.00
C PHE A 73 15.87 5.54 9.09
N GLN A 74 14.76 4.91 9.47
CA GLN A 74 13.43 5.55 9.54
C GLN A 74 13.27 6.57 10.68
N GLY A 75 14.27 6.75 11.55
CA GLY A 75 14.28 7.75 12.63
C GLY A 75 15.29 8.89 12.46
N ARG A 76 15.90 9.06 11.27
CA ARG A 76 16.98 10.04 11.02
C ARG A 76 16.61 11.20 10.07
N TYR A 77 15.32 11.42 9.81
CA TYR A 77 14.82 12.59 9.07
C TYR A 77 13.63 13.20 9.79
#